data_AF-A0A439VAT4-F1
#
_entry.id   AF-A0A439VAT4-F1
#
_cell.length_a   1.000
_cell.length_b   1.000
_cell.length_c   1.000
_cell.angle_alpha   90.00
_cell.angle_beta   90.00
_cell.angle_gamma   90.00
#
_symmetry.space_group_name_H-M   'P 1'
#
loop_
_entity.id
_entity.type
_entity.pdbx_description
1 polymer ?
#
loop_
_entity_poly.entity_id
_entity_poly.type
_entity_poly.pdbx_seq_one_letter_code
_entity_poly.pdbx_strand_id
1 'polypeptide(L)'
;MRISAQAAFAWADFRITLIKKPRAKRRGQTPQAGTDSESQGFAGRELLREAVARLRDGHWLVVVVALAVLAGAIAIAGRIASGQAADNLRDTALAALPLAAGTLTGEIEKQRLVPLVLARDDAVRGALRRAGKMQEAALNDKLKAIAVDASASAIYVIDTAGIAIAASNAGEPASFVGIDYSFRHYFQEAMANGAASQYGLGTISGKPGLYLASRVDDGGKPLGVAVLKVELDGVEANWRSSGFLVFITDERGVVLATSQPDWRFRALAPLSTKDAAAAHEQLQLA
;
A
#
# COMPACT_ATOMS: atom_id res chain seq x y z
N MET A 1 4.45 5.49 19.07
CA MET A 1 3.01 5.81 19.06
C MET A 1 2.42 5.23 17.79
N ARG A 2 1.66 4.13 17.90
CA ARG A 2 0.91 3.52 16.78
C ARG A 2 -0.45 4.23 16.76
N ILE A 3 -0.79 4.89 15.66
CA ILE A 3 -2.12 5.45 15.48
C ILE A 3 -2.79 4.62 14.40
N SER A 4 -3.77 3.82 14.81
CA SER A 4 -4.63 3.04 13.94
C SER A 4 -5.87 3.86 13.61
N ALA A 5 -6.10 4.16 12.33
CA ALA A 5 -7.40 4.60 11.85
C ALA A 5 -8.20 3.34 11.50
N GLN A 6 -9.30 3.10 12.21
CA GLN A 6 -10.27 2.07 11.86
C GLN A 6 -11.28 2.69 10.90
N ALA A 7 -11.33 2.20 9.67
CA ALA A 7 -12.54 2.27 8.87
C ALA A 7 -13.23 0.92 9.06
N ALA A 8 -14.31 0.90 9.84
CA ALA A 8 -15.08 -0.30 10.07
C ALA A 8 -15.85 -0.63 8.78
N PHE A 9 -15.42 -1.69 8.09
CA PHE A 9 -16.12 -2.24 6.94
C PHE A 9 -16.70 -3.58 7.35
N ALA A 10 -18.03 -3.66 7.38
CA ALA A 10 -18.65 -4.97 7.33
C ALA A 10 -18.15 -5.64 6.04
N TRP A 11 -17.70 -6.90 6.14
CA TRP A 11 -17.38 -7.83 5.04
C TRP A 11 -15.92 -7.92 4.53
N ALA A 12 -14.94 -7.19 5.08
CA ALA A 12 -13.50 -7.56 5.10
C ALA A 12 -12.69 -6.54 5.94
N ASP A 13 -12.00 -6.99 7.01
CA ASP A 13 -11.26 -6.11 7.93
C ASP A 13 -9.88 -5.69 7.36
N PHE A 14 -9.87 -4.78 6.40
CA PHE A 14 -8.61 -4.17 5.91
C PHE A 14 -8.18 -3.00 6.80
N ARG A 15 -6.90 -2.98 7.21
CA ARG A 15 -6.31 -1.85 7.95
C ARG A 15 -5.38 -1.04 7.04
N ILE A 16 -5.63 0.26 6.97
CA ILE A 16 -4.77 1.21 6.26
C ILE A 16 -3.83 1.85 7.28
N THR A 17 -2.52 1.81 7.02
CA THR A 17 -1.52 2.44 7.90
C THR A 17 -0.63 3.37 7.08
N LEU A 18 -0.44 4.60 7.57
CA LEU A 18 0.53 5.56 7.04
C LEU A 18 1.76 5.62 7.94
N ILE A 19 2.94 5.60 7.34
CA ILE A 19 4.21 5.79 8.06
C ILE A 19 5.01 6.93 7.40
N LYS A 20 5.89 7.58 8.13
CA LYS A 20 6.78 8.63 7.59
C LYS A 20 7.96 8.02 6.82
N LYS A 21 8.22 8.50 5.61
CA LYS A 21 9.43 8.15 4.83
C LYS A 21 10.69 8.73 5.50
N PRO A 22 11.75 7.93 5.79
CA PRO A 22 12.99 8.47 6.33
C PRO A 22 13.77 9.27 5.26
N ARG A 23 14.31 10.43 5.65
CA ARG A 23 15.14 11.29 4.77
C ARG A 23 16.59 10.77 4.73
N ALA A 24 17.14 10.59 3.54
CA ALA A 24 18.56 10.32 3.31
C ALA A 24 19.40 11.57 3.60
N LYS A 25 20.51 11.39 4.34
CA LYS A 25 21.40 12.46 4.83
C LYS A 25 22.53 12.70 3.80
N ARG A 26 22.53 13.83 3.09
CA ARG A 26 23.66 14.28 2.24
C ARG A 26 24.81 14.77 3.15
N ARG A 27 25.98 14.12 3.03
CA ARG A 27 27.26 14.58 3.62
C ARG A 27 27.83 15.70 2.75
N GLY A 28 28.07 16.87 3.34
CA GLY A 28 28.87 17.95 2.76
C GLY A 28 30.33 17.84 3.19
N GLN A 29 31.23 17.99 2.23
CA GLN A 29 32.69 18.02 2.39
C GLN A 29 33.16 19.37 2.97
N THR A 30 34.17 19.31 3.85
CA THR A 30 34.90 20.48 4.37
C THR A 30 36.20 20.65 3.57
N PRO A 31 36.63 21.87 3.20
CA PRO A 31 37.92 22.10 2.57
C PRO A 31 39.06 22.20 3.61
N GLN A 32 40.21 21.60 3.29
CA GLN A 32 41.50 21.85 3.93
C GLN A 32 42.10 23.18 3.45
N ALA A 33 42.75 23.92 4.33
CA ALA A 33 43.73 24.95 3.98
C ALA A 33 45.00 24.71 4.80
N GLY A 34 46.13 24.69 4.09
CA GLY A 34 47.46 24.39 4.60
C GLY A 34 48.08 25.52 5.41
N THR A 35 49.06 25.11 6.19
CA THR A 35 50.05 25.89 6.93
C THR A 35 50.95 26.69 6.00
N ASP A 36 51.43 27.85 6.46
CA ASP A 36 52.84 28.24 6.33
C ASP A 36 53.19 29.32 7.38
N SER A 37 54.48 29.31 7.72
CA SER A 37 55.26 30.03 8.74
C SER A 37 55.13 31.57 8.69
N GLU A 38 55.43 32.38 9.71
CA GLU A 38 56.71 32.52 10.42
C GLU A 38 56.54 33.34 11.72
N SER A 39 57.48 33.10 12.63
CA SER A 39 57.93 33.88 13.80
C SER A 39 57.40 35.31 13.99
N GLN A 40 56.98 35.64 15.23
CA GLN A 40 57.52 36.75 16.07
C GLN A 40 57.10 36.52 17.53
N GLY A 41 57.98 35.90 18.31
CA GLY A 41 57.87 35.86 19.77
C GLY A 41 58.25 37.23 20.35
N PHE A 42 57.41 37.77 21.23
CA PHE A 42 57.79 38.38 22.53
C PHE A 42 56.64 39.19 23.20
N ALA A 43 55.52 39.46 22.52
CA ALA A 43 54.40 40.24 23.11
C ALA A 43 53.28 39.40 23.78
N GLY A 44 53.16 38.10 23.46
CA GLY A 44 52.02 37.28 23.89
C GLY A 44 52.01 36.89 25.38
N ARG A 45 53.16 36.87 26.06
CA ARG A 45 53.25 36.43 27.46
C ARG A 45 52.81 37.51 28.47
N GLU A 46 52.87 38.79 28.09
CA GLU A 46 52.35 39.88 28.90
C GLU A 46 50.83 40.04 28.72
N LEU A 47 50.33 39.94 27.47
CA LEU A 47 48.89 39.90 27.18
C LEU A 47 48.21 38.68 27.81
N LEU A 48 48.89 37.52 27.86
CA LEU A 48 48.38 36.35 28.59
C LEU A 48 48.40 36.58 30.12
N ARG A 49 49.38 37.30 30.68
CA ARG A 49 49.40 37.63 32.12
C ARG A 49 48.32 38.64 32.49
N GLU A 50 48.05 39.64 31.65
CA GLU A 50 46.95 40.59 31.85
C GLU A 50 45.57 39.96 31.62
N ALA A 51 45.44 39.06 30.62
CA ALA A 51 44.23 38.27 30.42
C ALA A 51 43.96 37.32 31.61
N VAL A 52 45.01 36.69 32.17
CA VAL A 52 44.93 35.84 33.37
C VAL A 52 44.67 36.65 34.65
N ALA A 53 45.13 37.91 34.73
CA ALA A 53 44.84 38.79 35.85
C ALA A 53 43.37 39.29 35.82
N ARG A 54 42.82 39.60 34.65
CA ARG A 54 41.37 39.89 34.46
C ARG A 54 40.48 38.67 34.67
N LEU A 55 41.02 37.45 34.54
CA LEU A 55 40.35 36.20 34.91
C LEU A 55 40.18 36.03 36.43
N ARG A 56 40.76 36.90 37.28
CA ARG A 56 40.59 36.89 38.74
C ARG A 56 39.34 37.62 39.25
N ASP A 57 38.67 38.42 38.41
CA ASP A 57 37.57 39.31 38.82
C ASP A 57 36.16 38.67 38.74
N GLY A 58 36.04 37.34 38.69
CA GLY A 58 34.73 36.65 38.70
C GLY A 58 33.87 36.84 37.44
N HIS A 59 34.22 37.75 36.53
CA HIS A 59 33.49 37.98 35.27
C HIS A 59 33.51 36.79 34.31
N TRP A 60 34.48 35.88 34.41
CA TRP A 60 34.50 34.66 33.61
C TRP A 60 33.37 33.70 33.98
N LEU A 61 32.94 33.67 35.26
CA LEU A 61 31.77 32.91 35.69
C LEU A 61 30.51 33.46 35.03
N VAL A 62 30.38 34.78 34.89
CA VAL A 62 29.26 35.43 34.21
C VAL A 62 29.21 35.01 32.74
N VAL A 63 30.35 35.00 32.05
CA VAL A 63 30.44 34.55 30.65
C VAL A 63 30.08 33.06 30.52
N VAL A 64 30.60 32.20 31.40
CA VAL A 64 30.29 30.76 31.39
C VAL A 64 28.81 30.51 31.65
N VAL A 65 28.21 31.21 32.62
CA VAL A 65 26.77 31.13 32.91
C VAL A 65 25.95 31.62 31.72
N ALA A 66 26.33 32.75 31.10
CA ALA A 66 25.64 33.27 29.91
C ALA A 66 25.69 32.27 28.73
N LEU A 67 26.85 31.65 28.50
CA LEU A 67 27.00 30.61 27.47
C LEU A 67 26.19 29.34 27.80
N ALA A 68 26.15 28.92 29.07
CA ALA A 68 25.34 27.79 29.51
C ALA A 68 23.84 28.05 29.34
N VAL A 69 23.37 29.26 29.66
CA VAL A 69 21.99 29.70 29.45
C VAL A 69 21.65 29.71 27.96
N LEU A 70 22.53 30.25 27.11
CA LEU A 70 22.33 30.26 25.67
C LEU A 70 22.28 28.84 25.09
N ALA A 71 23.19 27.96 25.49
CA ALA A 71 23.19 26.56 25.08
C ALA A 71 21.92 25.83 25.54
N GLY A 72 21.47 26.08 26.78
CA GLY A 72 20.20 25.58 27.32
C GLY A 72 19.00 26.07 26.51
N ALA A 73 18.95 27.36 26.18
CA ALA A 73 17.88 27.94 25.37
C ALA A 73 17.83 27.34 23.96
N ILE A 74 18.99 27.15 23.30
CA ILE A 74 19.10 26.48 21.99
C ILE A 74 18.62 25.03 22.09
N ALA A 75 19.02 24.29 23.12
CA ALA A 75 18.60 22.90 23.31
C ALA A 75 17.09 22.77 23.56
N ILE A 76 16.50 23.65 24.37
CA ILE A 76 15.06 23.70 24.63
C ILE A 76 14.30 24.08 23.36
N ALA A 77 14.71 25.13 22.67
CA ALA A 77 14.12 25.54 21.39
C ALA A 77 14.19 24.41 20.36
N GLY A 78 15.34 23.71 20.28
CA GLY A 78 15.52 22.54 19.42
C GLY A 78 14.57 21.38 19.77
N ARG A 79 14.34 21.11 21.06
CA ARG A 79 13.37 20.09 21.49
C ARG A 79 11.93 20.46 21.17
N ILE A 80 11.54 21.72 21.41
CA ILE A 80 10.19 22.22 21.11
C ILE A 80 9.94 22.20 19.60
N ALA A 81 10.87 22.71 18.80
CA ALA A 81 10.79 22.69 17.34
C ALA A 81 10.71 21.27 16.78
N SER A 82 11.47 20.33 17.37
CA SER A 82 11.41 18.91 17.00
C SER A 82 10.06 18.27 17.35
N GLY A 83 9.47 18.63 18.51
CA GLY A 83 8.14 18.18 18.92
C GLY A 83 7.05 18.72 17.98
N GLN A 84 7.03 20.02 17.74
CA GLN A 84 6.07 20.67 16.83
C GLN A 84 6.18 20.15 15.39
N ALA A 85 7.39 19.88 14.90
CA ALA A 85 7.58 19.26 13.58
C ALA A 85 7.06 17.82 13.52
N ALA A 86 7.09 17.09 14.65
CA ALA A 86 6.50 15.75 14.73
C ALA A 86 4.97 15.82 14.78
N ASP A 87 4.41 16.75 15.54
CA ASP A 87 2.97 16.95 15.69
C ASP A 87 2.33 17.43 14.38
N ASN A 88 2.90 18.44 13.71
CA ASN A 88 2.40 18.92 12.42
C ASN A 88 2.37 17.82 11.35
N LEU A 89 3.37 16.93 11.36
CA LEU A 89 3.41 15.79 10.45
C LEU A 89 2.35 14.73 10.81
N ARG A 90 2.16 14.48 12.11
CA ARG A 90 1.10 13.58 12.59
C ARG A 90 -0.26 14.11 12.13
N ASP A 91 -0.52 15.40 12.33
CA ASP A 91 -1.80 16.01 11.97
C ASP A 91 -2.03 15.97 10.46
N THR A 92 -0.99 16.24 9.67
CA THR A 92 -1.05 16.09 8.20
C THR A 92 -1.33 14.64 7.79
N ALA A 93 -0.67 13.65 8.41
CA ALA A 93 -0.90 12.24 8.10
C ALA A 93 -2.31 11.78 8.51
N LEU A 94 -2.82 12.27 9.64
CA LEU A 94 -4.18 11.98 10.09
C LEU A 94 -5.24 12.65 9.21
N ALA A 95 -4.97 13.83 8.66
CA ALA A 95 -5.85 14.48 7.70
C ALA A 95 -5.84 13.80 6.31
N ALA A 96 -4.70 13.25 5.89
CA ALA A 96 -4.56 12.57 4.60
C ALA A 96 -5.13 11.14 4.59
N LEU A 97 -5.16 10.47 5.74
CA LEU A 97 -5.65 9.09 5.92
C LEU A 97 -7.09 8.89 5.40
N PRO A 98 -8.10 9.68 5.83
CA PRO A 98 -9.47 9.54 5.37
C PRO A 98 -9.62 9.74 3.86
N LEU A 99 -8.85 10.66 3.27
CA LEU A 99 -8.89 10.94 1.83
C LEU A 99 -8.31 9.79 1.01
N ALA A 100 -7.17 9.23 1.43
CA ALA A 100 -6.57 8.07 0.77
C ALA A 100 -7.47 6.82 0.90
N ALA A 101 -8.04 6.60 2.09
CA ALA A 101 -8.96 5.50 2.35
C ALA A 101 -10.26 5.63 1.55
N GLY A 102 -10.87 6.82 1.56
CA GLY A 102 -12.12 7.09 0.85
C GLY A 102 -11.98 6.95 -0.67
N THR A 103 -10.87 7.40 -1.25
CA THR A 103 -10.61 7.27 -2.69
C THR A 103 -10.51 5.81 -3.11
N LEU A 104 -9.74 4.98 -2.38
CA LEU A 104 -9.66 3.55 -2.70
C LEU A 104 -11.00 2.84 -2.49
N THR A 105 -11.69 3.16 -1.39
CA THR A 105 -13.00 2.55 -1.09
C THR A 105 -13.99 2.85 -2.22
N GLY A 106 -14.04 4.10 -2.69
CA GLY A 106 -14.88 4.49 -3.82
C GLY A 106 -14.55 3.72 -5.09
N GLU A 107 -13.26 3.52 -5.39
CA GLU A 107 -12.83 2.76 -6.58
C GLU A 107 -13.21 1.27 -6.48
N ILE A 108 -12.99 0.64 -5.31
CA ILE A 108 -13.36 -0.77 -5.09
C ILE A 108 -14.88 -0.94 -5.16
N GLU A 109 -15.66 -0.07 -4.53
CA GLU A 109 -17.13 -0.15 -4.55
C GLU A 109 -17.70 0.05 -5.95
N LYS A 110 -17.13 0.97 -6.74
CA LYS A 110 -17.48 1.12 -8.16
C LYS A 110 -17.22 -0.17 -8.94
N GLN A 111 -16.06 -0.81 -8.73
CA GLN A 111 -15.68 -2.03 -9.44
C GLN A 111 -16.51 -3.25 -9.00
N ARG A 112 -16.98 -3.29 -7.75
CA ARG A 112 -17.85 -4.34 -7.20
C ARG A 112 -19.19 -4.46 -7.96
N LEU A 113 -19.66 -3.37 -8.56
CA LEU A 113 -20.91 -3.37 -9.32
C LEU A 113 -20.83 -4.21 -10.60
N VAL A 114 -19.65 -4.33 -11.21
CA VAL A 114 -19.49 -5.02 -12.51
C VAL A 114 -19.84 -6.51 -12.41
N PRO A 115 -19.22 -7.34 -11.55
CA PRO A 115 -19.60 -8.75 -11.44
C PRO A 115 -21.04 -8.92 -10.95
N LEU A 116 -21.55 -8.00 -10.13
CA LEU A 116 -22.95 -8.02 -9.68
C LEU A 116 -23.94 -7.82 -10.84
N VAL A 117 -23.64 -6.92 -11.79
CA VAL A 117 -24.45 -6.71 -12.99
C VAL A 117 -24.31 -7.89 -13.95
N LEU A 118 -23.08 -8.38 -14.17
CA LEU A 118 -22.82 -9.55 -15.01
C LEU A 118 -23.53 -10.81 -14.49
N ALA A 119 -23.67 -10.97 -13.17
CA ALA A 119 -24.41 -12.08 -12.56
C ALA A 119 -25.91 -12.09 -12.91
N ARG A 120 -26.45 -10.96 -13.39
CA ARG A 120 -27.85 -10.81 -13.80
C ARG A 120 -28.02 -10.73 -15.32
N ASP A 121 -26.92 -10.77 -16.06
CA ASP A 121 -26.91 -10.59 -17.50
C ASP A 121 -27.33 -11.87 -18.24
N ASP A 122 -28.24 -11.73 -19.20
CA ASP A 122 -28.78 -12.87 -19.95
C ASP A 122 -27.75 -13.54 -20.87
N ALA A 123 -26.74 -12.83 -21.34
CA ALA A 123 -25.67 -13.44 -22.13
C ALA A 123 -24.76 -14.31 -21.25
N VAL A 124 -24.44 -13.84 -20.03
CA VAL A 124 -23.68 -14.61 -19.04
C VAL A 124 -24.45 -15.86 -18.62
N ARG A 125 -25.73 -15.71 -18.24
CA ARG A 125 -26.60 -16.85 -17.90
C ARG A 125 -26.78 -17.80 -19.08
N GLY A 126 -26.96 -17.26 -20.28
CA GLY A 126 -27.14 -18.03 -21.51
C GLY A 126 -25.92 -18.90 -21.82
N ALA A 127 -24.72 -18.36 -21.69
CA ALA A 127 -23.47 -19.09 -21.87
C ALA A 127 -23.27 -20.18 -20.80
N LEU A 128 -23.62 -19.90 -19.55
CA LEU A 128 -23.53 -20.90 -18.47
C LEU A 128 -24.57 -22.01 -18.57
N ARG A 129 -25.75 -21.74 -19.16
CA ARG A 129 -26.77 -22.77 -19.43
C ARG A 129 -26.40 -23.68 -20.60
N ARG A 130 -25.71 -23.14 -21.60
CA ARG A 130 -25.41 -23.82 -22.87
C ARG A 130 -23.93 -23.64 -23.20
N ALA A 131 -23.15 -24.70 -22.98
CA ALA A 131 -21.78 -24.77 -23.48
C ALA A 131 -21.81 -24.82 -25.02
N GLY A 132 -21.46 -23.71 -25.67
CA GLY A 132 -21.54 -23.57 -27.11
C GLY A 132 -20.58 -22.50 -27.61
N LYS A 133 -19.64 -22.89 -28.48
CA LYS A 133 -18.51 -22.05 -28.93
C LYS A 133 -18.90 -20.67 -29.47
N MET A 134 -20.04 -20.55 -30.15
CA MET A 134 -20.51 -19.27 -30.69
C MET A 134 -21.00 -18.31 -29.60
N GLN A 135 -21.64 -18.83 -28.55
CA GLN A 135 -22.07 -18.02 -27.39
C GLN A 135 -20.86 -17.58 -26.55
N GLU A 136 -19.85 -18.45 -26.41
CA GLU A 136 -18.59 -18.12 -25.73
C GLU A 136 -17.82 -17.01 -26.45
N ALA A 137 -17.73 -17.04 -27.78
CA ALA A 137 -17.06 -16.00 -28.56
C ALA A 137 -17.72 -14.62 -28.39
N ALA A 138 -19.05 -14.55 -28.53
CA ALA A 138 -19.80 -13.30 -28.32
C ALA A 138 -19.67 -12.79 -26.87
N LEU A 139 -19.62 -13.69 -25.89
CA LEU A 139 -19.39 -13.32 -24.50
C LEU A 139 -17.97 -12.79 -24.28
N ASN A 140 -16.95 -13.40 -24.87
CA ASN A 140 -15.56 -12.92 -24.79
C ASN A 140 -15.44 -11.46 -25.26
N ASP A 141 -16.01 -11.14 -26.41
CA ASP A 141 -15.99 -9.77 -26.96
C ASP A 141 -16.71 -8.77 -26.05
N LYS A 142 -17.86 -9.17 -25.49
CA LYS A 142 -18.59 -8.37 -24.51
C LYS A 142 -17.77 -8.13 -23.24
N LEU A 143 -17.18 -9.17 -22.66
CA LEU A 143 -16.35 -9.05 -21.46
C LEU A 143 -15.12 -8.19 -21.72
N LYS A 144 -14.54 -8.25 -22.93
CA LYS A 144 -13.42 -7.40 -23.35
C LYS A 144 -13.80 -5.92 -23.38
N ALA A 145 -14.93 -5.57 -23.98
CA ALA A 145 -15.42 -4.20 -24.00
C ALA A 145 -15.66 -3.67 -22.57
N ILE A 146 -16.34 -4.45 -21.73
CA ILE A 146 -16.62 -4.07 -20.33
C ILE A 146 -15.32 -3.93 -19.53
N ALA A 147 -14.32 -4.80 -19.75
CA ALA A 147 -13.04 -4.73 -19.05
C ALA A 147 -12.31 -3.41 -19.35
N VAL A 148 -12.34 -2.96 -20.61
CA VAL A 148 -11.78 -1.66 -21.02
C VAL A 148 -12.51 -0.51 -20.32
N ASP A 149 -13.84 -0.48 -20.40
CA ASP A 149 -14.66 0.59 -19.80
C ASP A 149 -14.53 0.65 -18.28
N ALA A 150 -14.44 -0.50 -17.63
CA ALA A 150 -14.27 -0.63 -16.18
C ALA A 150 -12.83 -0.43 -15.72
N SER A 151 -11.86 -0.26 -16.64
CA SER A 151 -10.42 -0.27 -16.33
C SER A 151 -9.99 -1.50 -15.53
N ALA A 152 -10.62 -2.65 -15.81
CA ALA A 152 -10.31 -3.92 -15.18
C ALA A 152 -9.16 -4.61 -15.90
N SER A 153 -8.29 -5.28 -15.15
CA SER A 153 -7.20 -6.07 -15.74
C SER A 153 -7.70 -7.33 -16.44
N ALA A 154 -8.80 -7.92 -15.94
CA ALA A 154 -9.51 -9.01 -16.60
C ALA A 154 -10.93 -9.13 -16.06
N ILE A 155 -11.84 -9.63 -16.89
CA ILE A 155 -13.18 -10.07 -16.49
C ILE A 155 -13.40 -11.45 -17.10
N TYR A 156 -13.93 -12.39 -16.32
CA TYR A 156 -14.13 -13.76 -16.78
C TYR A 156 -15.30 -14.43 -16.07
N VAL A 157 -15.83 -15.48 -16.70
CA VAL A 157 -16.98 -16.24 -16.21
C VAL A 157 -16.55 -17.68 -16.01
N ILE A 158 -16.86 -18.21 -14.84
CA ILE A 158 -16.49 -19.55 -14.38
C ILE A 158 -17.77 -20.38 -14.24
N ASP A 159 -17.75 -21.61 -14.74
CA ASP A 159 -18.87 -22.56 -14.58
C ASP A 159 -18.89 -23.23 -13.19
N THR A 160 -19.89 -24.07 -12.95
CA THR A 160 -20.02 -24.82 -11.68
C THR A 160 -18.90 -25.83 -11.43
N ALA A 161 -18.16 -26.25 -12.45
CA ALA A 161 -16.99 -27.12 -12.30
C ALA A 161 -15.73 -26.34 -11.92
N GLY A 162 -15.80 -25.01 -11.89
CA GLY A 162 -14.65 -24.15 -11.61
C GLY A 162 -13.83 -23.80 -12.85
N ILE A 163 -14.31 -24.14 -14.06
CA ILE A 163 -13.59 -23.84 -15.31
C ILE A 163 -14.06 -22.50 -15.86
N ALA A 164 -13.11 -21.64 -16.23
CA ALA A 164 -13.43 -20.40 -16.93
C ALA A 164 -13.88 -20.67 -18.37
N ILE A 165 -15.13 -20.37 -18.70
CA ILE A 165 -15.72 -20.61 -20.03
C ILE A 165 -15.59 -19.40 -20.96
N ALA A 166 -15.42 -18.21 -20.41
CA ALA A 166 -15.27 -16.96 -21.16
C ALA A 166 -14.40 -15.98 -20.39
N ALA A 167 -13.64 -15.16 -21.12
CA ALA A 167 -12.76 -14.15 -20.54
C ALA A 167 -12.54 -12.97 -21.48
N SER A 168 -12.29 -11.79 -20.90
CA SER A 168 -11.94 -10.56 -21.62
C SER A 168 -10.61 -10.65 -22.36
N ASN A 169 -9.71 -11.53 -21.89
CA ASN A 169 -8.41 -11.81 -22.48
C ASN A 169 -8.39 -13.12 -23.28
N ALA A 170 -9.56 -13.62 -23.72
CA ALA A 170 -9.64 -14.80 -24.55
C ALA A 170 -8.81 -14.62 -25.83
N GLY A 171 -8.03 -15.66 -26.18
CA GLY A 171 -7.14 -15.65 -27.35
C GLY A 171 -5.79 -14.96 -27.12
N GLU A 172 -5.55 -14.36 -25.95
CA GLU A 172 -4.23 -13.84 -25.58
C GLU A 172 -3.34 -14.97 -25.02
N PRO A 173 -1.99 -14.82 -25.03
CA PRO A 173 -1.08 -15.84 -24.50
C PRO A 173 -1.35 -16.23 -23.04
N ALA A 174 -1.86 -15.29 -22.24
CA ALA A 174 -2.24 -15.49 -20.84
C ALA A 174 -3.77 -15.59 -20.66
N SER A 175 -4.49 -16.14 -21.66
CA SER A 175 -5.94 -16.33 -21.65
C SER A 175 -6.40 -17.13 -20.43
N PHE A 176 -7.50 -16.69 -19.82
CA PHE A 176 -8.08 -17.40 -18.67
C PHE A 176 -9.06 -18.49 -19.07
N VAL A 177 -9.53 -18.53 -20.32
CA VAL A 177 -10.45 -19.57 -20.81
C VAL A 177 -9.81 -20.95 -20.68
N GLY A 178 -10.57 -21.90 -20.12
CA GLY A 178 -10.18 -23.30 -19.89
C GLY A 178 -9.37 -23.55 -18.62
N ILE A 179 -9.06 -22.51 -17.84
CA ILE A 179 -8.32 -22.64 -16.59
C ILE A 179 -9.26 -23.03 -15.45
N ASP A 180 -8.79 -23.95 -14.60
CA ASP A 180 -9.45 -24.35 -13.36
C ASP A 180 -9.18 -23.33 -12.24
N TYR A 181 -10.25 -22.84 -11.63
CA TYR A 181 -10.28 -21.91 -10.51
C TYR A 181 -11.09 -22.46 -9.32
N SER A 182 -11.45 -23.75 -9.32
CA SER A 182 -12.22 -24.41 -8.24
C SER A 182 -11.55 -24.31 -6.87
N PHE A 183 -10.22 -24.21 -6.84
CA PHE A 183 -9.40 -24.04 -5.63
C PHE A 183 -9.37 -22.58 -5.12
N ARG A 184 -9.83 -21.60 -5.89
CA ARG A 184 -9.75 -20.19 -5.49
C ARG A 184 -10.82 -19.87 -4.45
N HIS A 185 -10.40 -19.22 -3.37
CA HIS A 185 -11.29 -18.81 -2.29
C HIS A 185 -12.44 -17.92 -2.79
N TYR A 186 -12.17 -16.95 -3.69
CA TYR A 186 -13.25 -16.12 -4.26
C TYR A 186 -14.31 -16.95 -5.00
N PHE A 187 -13.95 -18.08 -5.61
CA PHE A 187 -14.89 -18.92 -6.34
C PHE A 187 -15.74 -19.72 -5.36
N GLN A 188 -15.09 -20.39 -4.40
CA GLN A 188 -15.76 -21.19 -3.37
C GLN A 188 -16.74 -20.34 -2.54
N GLU A 189 -16.29 -19.19 -2.06
CA GLU A 189 -17.10 -18.27 -1.26
C GLU A 189 -18.23 -17.66 -2.08
N ALA A 190 -17.99 -17.28 -3.34
CA ALA A 190 -19.07 -16.75 -4.18
C ALA A 190 -20.12 -17.85 -4.44
N MET A 191 -19.71 -19.08 -4.74
CA MET A 191 -20.63 -20.20 -4.92
C MET A 191 -21.47 -20.48 -3.67
N ALA A 192 -20.87 -20.40 -2.47
CA ALA A 192 -21.58 -20.61 -1.21
C ALA A 192 -22.47 -19.42 -0.81
N ASN A 193 -21.91 -18.22 -0.77
CA ASN A 193 -22.47 -17.03 -0.13
C ASN A 193 -23.05 -16.00 -1.12
N GLY A 194 -22.89 -16.22 -2.42
CA GLY A 194 -23.41 -15.37 -3.50
C GLY A 194 -22.45 -14.29 -3.98
N ALA A 195 -21.48 -13.90 -3.16
CA ALA A 195 -20.41 -12.98 -3.54
C ALA A 195 -19.16 -13.21 -2.69
N ALA A 196 -18.00 -12.82 -3.23
CA ALA A 196 -16.74 -12.91 -2.50
C ALA A 196 -15.74 -11.88 -3.03
N SER A 197 -14.71 -11.62 -2.22
CA SER A 197 -13.52 -10.91 -2.66
C SER A 197 -12.28 -11.62 -2.18
N GLN A 198 -11.20 -11.50 -2.95
CA GLN A 198 -9.90 -12.06 -2.58
C GLN A 198 -8.81 -11.16 -3.15
N TYR A 199 -7.84 -10.77 -2.33
CA TYR A 199 -6.57 -10.25 -2.85
C TYR A 199 -5.60 -11.42 -3.01
N GLY A 200 -4.86 -11.46 -4.11
CA GLY A 200 -3.87 -12.51 -4.30
C GLY A 200 -3.03 -12.34 -5.55
N LEU A 201 -2.04 -13.22 -5.69
CA LEU A 201 -1.20 -13.32 -6.86
C LEU A 201 -1.91 -14.14 -7.96
N GLY A 202 -1.99 -13.58 -9.16
CA GLY A 202 -2.51 -14.31 -10.31
C GLY A 202 -1.57 -15.45 -10.70
N THR A 203 -2.08 -16.68 -10.78
CA THR A 203 -1.29 -17.87 -11.16
C THR A 203 -0.86 -17.81 -12.62
N ILE A 204 -1.71 -17.26 -13.49
CA ILE A 204 -1.42 -17.12 -14.93
C ILE A 204 -0.67 -15.83 -15.22
N SER A 205 -1.14 -14.68 -14.68
CA SER A 205 -0.56 -13.38 -15.01
C SER A 205 0.68 -13.02 -14.18
N GLY A 206 0.96 -13.72 -13.07
CA GLY A 206 2.05 -13.39 -12.15
C GLY A 206 1.92 -12.03 -11.46
N LYS A 207 0.73 -11.43 -11.50
CA LYS A 207 0.47 -10.07 -11.01
C LYS A 207 -0.50 -10.06 -9.85
N PRO A 208 -0.24 -9.28 -8.78
CA PRO A 208 -1.15 -9.14 -7.67
C PRO A 208 -2.42 -8.41 -8.11
N GLY A 209 -3.56 -8.77 -7.54
CA GLY A 209 -4.81 -8.08 -7.83
C GLY A 209 -5.91 -8.40 -6.83
N LEU A 210 -6.91 -7.53 -6.83
CA LEU A 210 -8.18 -7.74 -6.12
C LEU A 210 -9.16 -8.44 -7.08
N TYR A 211 -9.63 -9.60 -6.67
CA TYR A 211 -10.66 -10.39 -7.34
C TYR A 211 -11.99 -10.11 -6.67
N LEU A 212 -12.97 -9.66 -7.44
CA LEU A 212 -14.35 -9.42 -7.01
C LEU A 212 -15.25 -10.40 -7.75
N ALA A 213 -15.96 -11.23 -7.01
CA ALA A 213 -16.73 -12.35 -7.54
C ALA A 213 -18.20 -12.26 -7.12
N SER A 214 -19.09 -12.55 -8.06
CA SER A 214 -20.54 -12.64 -7.84
C SER A 214 -21.08 -13.92 -8.48
N ARG A 215 -21.88 -14.67 -7.72
CA ARG A 215 -22.54 -15.89 -8.21
C ARG A 215 -23.60 -15.56 -9.23
N VAL A 216 -23.60 -16.30 -10.32
CA VAL A 216 -24.65 -16.24 -11.34
C VAL A 216 -25.70 -17.28 -10.96
N ASP A 217 -26.90 -16.83 -10.63
CA ASP A 217 -28.03 -17.70 -10.29
C ASP A 217 -29.08 -17.70 -11.42
N ASP A 218 -29.74 -18.84 -11.59
CA ASP A 218 -30.90 -19.03 -12.45
C ASP A 218 -31.96 -19.90 -11.77
N GLY A 219 -33.18 -19.37 -11.63
CA GLY A 219 -34.26 -20.07 -10.94
C GLY A 219 -33.89 -20.51 -9.52
N GLY A 220 -33.01 -19.78 -8.83
CA GLY A 220 -32.50 -20.12 -7.50
C GLY A 220 -31.39 -21.17 -7.47
N LYS A 221 -30.88 -21.62 -8.62
CA LYS A 221 -29.76 -22.55 -8.73
C LYS A 221 -28.48 -21.82 -9.16
N PRO A 222 -27.34 -22.09 -8.49
CA PRO A 222 -26.03 -21.62 -8.96
C PRO A 222 -25.70 -22.16 -10.35
N LEU A 223 -25.34 -21.28 -11.27
CA LEU A 223 -24.84 -21.62 -12.60
C LEU A 223 -23.33 -21.43 -12.73
N GLY A 224 -22.71 -20.61 -11.88
CA GLY A 224 -21.31 -20.26 -11.97
C GLY A 224 -21.00 -18.94 -11.27
N VAL A 225 -19.87 -18.32 -11.62
CA VAL A 225 -19.38 -17.09 -11.00
C VAL A 225 -18.87 -16.12 -12.07
N ALA A 226 -19.30 -14.86 -12.00
CA ALA A 226 -18.69 -13.77 -12.74
C ALA A 226 -17.61 -13.12 -11.89
N VAL A 227 -16.41 -12.94 -12.44
CA VAL A 227 -15.24 -12.43 -11.72
C VAL A 227 -14.64 -11.24 -12.46
N LEU A 228 -14.30 -10.21 -11.69
CA LEU A 228 -13.52 -9.06 -12.14
C LEU A 228 -12.21 -9.00 -11.35
N LYS A 229 -11.10 -8.84 -12.06
CA LYS A 229 -9.75 -8.67 -11.50
C LYS A 229 -9.28 -7.23 -11.68
N VAL A 230 -8.84 -6.61 -10.59
CA VAL A 230 -8.32 -5.25 -10.55
C VAL A 230 -6.85 -5.28 -10.15
N GLU A 231 -6.02 -4.59 -10.92
CA GLU A 231 -4.63 -4.30 -10.55
C GLU A 231 -4.58 -2.95 -9.82
N LEU A 232 -3.82 -2.88 -8.72
CA LEU A 232 -3.75 -1.68 -7.88
C LEU A 232 -2.60 -0.74 -8.27
N ASP A 233 -1.87 -1.03 -9.36
CA ASP A 233 -0.69 -0.28 -9.80
C ASP A 233 -0.95 1.23 -9.96
N GLY A 234 -2.12 1.60 -10.49
CA GLY A 234 -2.52 3.01 -10.64
C GLY A 234 -2.72 3.71 -9.30
N VAL A 235 -3.38 3.03 -8.36
CA VAL A 235 -3.57 3.54 -6.99
C VAL A 235 -2.23 3.66 -6.27
N GLU A 236 -1.38 2.64 -6.36
CA GLU A 236 -0.05 2.64 -5.74
C GLU A 236 0.88 3.68 -6.37
N ALA A 237 0.76 3.96 -7.67
CA ALA A 237 1.46 5.06 -8.33
C ALA A 237 1.05 6.42 -7.78
N ASN A 238 -0.25 6.64 -7.57
CA ASN A 238 -0.77 7.86 -6.94
C ASN A 238 -0.29 8.02 -5.49
N TRP A 239 -0.24 6.93 -4.73
CA TRP A 239 0.34 6.98 -3.38
C TRP A 239 1.83 7.30 -3.41
N ARG A 240 2.59 6.75 -4.37
CA ARG A 240 4.02 7.06 -4.54
C ARG A 240 4.26 8.53 -4.84
N SER A 241 3.42 9.15 -5.68
CA SER A 241 3.54 10.57 -6.03
C SER A 241 3.14 11.51 -4.88
N SER A 242 2.26 11.07 -3.98
CA SER A 242 1.85 11.86 -2.81
C SER A 242 2.96 12.15 -1.80
N GLY A 243 4.07 11.42 -1.86
CA GLY A 243 5.18 11.52 -0.90
C GLY A 243 4.93 10.83 0.44
N PHE A 244 3.73 10.32 0.68
CA PHE A 244 3.39 9.51 1.85
C PHE A 244 3.71 8.02 1.61
N LEU A 245 4.15 7.34 2.68
CA LEU A 245 4.24 5.89 2.68
C LEU A 245 2.87 5.34 3.11
N VAL A 246 2.17 4.77 2.14
CA VAL A 246 0.81 4.25 2.26
C VAL A 246 0.85 2.75 2.04
N PHE A 247 0.16 1.99 2.86
CA PHE A 247 -0.05 0.57 2.62
C PHE A 247 -1.32 0.05 3.28
N ILE A 248 -1.75 -1.09 2.77
CA ILE A 248 -2.94 -1.82 3.22
C ILE A 248 -2.49 -3.20 3.67
N THR A 249 -3.00 -3.62 4.82
CA THR A 249 -2.80 -4.99 5.30
C THR A 249 -4.10 -5.76 5.38
N ASP A 250 -3.98 -7.08 5.30
CA ASP A 250 -5.01 -7.98 5.80
C ASP A 250 -5.08 -7.96 7.34
N GLU A 251 -6.01 -8.74 7.89
CA GLU A 251 -6.23 -8.93 9.33
C GLU A 251 -5.00 -9.45 10.08
N ARG A 252 -4.12 -10.18 9.39
CA ARG A 252 -2.88 -10.76 9.93
C ARG A 252 -1.73 -9.75 9.91
N GLY A 253 -1.87 -8.62 9.23
CA GLY A 253 -0.83 -7.62 9.08
C GLY A 253 0.13 -7.88 7.92
N VAL A 254 -0.27 -8.68 6.93
CA VAL A 254 0.47 -8.85 5.66
C VAL A 254 0.12 -7.72 4.73
N VAL A 255 1.14 -7.04 4.19
CA VAL A 255 0.96 -5.93 3.26
C VAL A 255 0.48 -6.43 1.89
N LEU A 256 -0.67 -5.94 1.45
CA LEU A 256 -1.32 -6.29 0.19
C LEU A 256 -1.02 -5.27 -0.91
N ALA A 257 -1.31 -3.99 -0.62
CA ALA A 257 -1.07 -2.86 -1.52
C ALA A 257 -0.14 -1.86 -0.82
N THR A 258 0.78 -1.24 -1.55
CA THR A 258 1.77 -0.34 -0.95
C THR A 258 2.39 0.65 -1.93
N SER A 259 2.72 1.85 -1.43
CA SER A 259 3.57 2.79 -2.16
C SER A 259 5.06 2.42 -2.15
N GLN A 260 5.48 1.40 -1.38
CA GLN A 260 6.85 0.89 -1.36
C GLN A 260 6.87 -0.58 -1.83
N PRO A 261 7.19 -0.86 -3.11
CA PRO A 261 7.05 -2.20 -3.69
C PRO A 261 7.70 -3.34 -2.88
N ASP A 262 8.87 -3.09 -2.27
CA ASP A 262 9.60 -4.09 -1.46
C ASP A 262 8.84 -4.57 -0.22
N TRP A 263 7.80 -3.85 0.19
CA TRP A 263 6.98 -4.18 1.35
C TRP A 263 5.84 -5.13 1.01
N ARG A 264 5.49 -5.28 -0.27
CA ARG A 264 4.40 -6.16 -0.69
C ARG A 264 4.65 -7.58 -0.20
N PHE A 265 3.61 -8.18 0.37
CA PHE A 265 3.60 -9.50 0.99
C PHE A 265 4.51 -9.68 2.21
N ARG A 266 5.10 -8.60 2.75
CA ARG A 266 5.78 -8.64 4.04
C ARG A 266 4.79 -8.46 5.17
N ALA A 267 5.02 -9.15 6.28
CA ALA A 267 4.27 -8.96 7.50
C ALA A 267 4.86 -7.80 8.33
N LEU A 268 3.99 -6.99 8.93
CA LEU A 268 4.39 -5.87 9.82
C LEU A 268 5.01 -6.35 11.14
N ALA A 269 4.75 -7.60 11.50
CA ALA A 269 5.29 -8.29 12.66
C ALA A 269 5.50 -9.78 12.30
N PRO A 270 6.36 -10.52 13.02
CA PRO A 270 6.48 -11.95 12.84
C PRO A 270 5.12 -12.64 12.96
N LEU A 271 4.76 -13.46 11.97
CA LEU A 271 3.53 -14.27 11.98
C LEU A 271 3.77 -15.60 12.68
N SER A 272 2.70 -16.15 13.27
CA SER A 272 2.72 -17.56 13.68
C SER A 272 2.87 -18.45 12.44
N THR A 273 3.35 -19.69 12.61
CA THR A 273 3.46 -20.66 11.51
C THR A 273 2.11 -20.92 10.83
N LYS A 274 1.02 -20.93 11.63
CA LYS A 274 -0.35 -21.06 11.14
C LYS A 274 -0.78 -19.87 10.28
N ASP A 275 -0.55 -18.64 10.76
CA ASP A 275 -0.95 -17.43 10.04
C ASP A 275 -0.14 -17.23 8.76
N ALA A 276 1.14 -17.60 8.79
CA ALA A 276 2.01 -17.58 7.61
C ALA A 276 1.51 -18.57 6.54
N ALA A 277 1.18 -19.81 6.93
CA ALA A 277 0.62 -20.81 6.02
C ALA A 277 -0.72 -20.35 5.43
N ALA A 278 -1.63 -19.83 6.27
CA ALA A 278 -2.92 -19.30 5.82
C ALA A 278 -2.76 -18.08 4.89
N ALA A 279 -1.79 -17.21 5.15
CA ALA A 279 -1.49 -16.08 4.27
C ALA A 279 -0.95 -16.55 2.92
N HIS A 280 -0.04 -17.52 2.89
CA HIS A 280 0.48 -18.10 1.64
C HIS A 280 -0.63 -18.73 0.81
N GLU A 281 -1.52 -19.50 1.44
CA GLU A 281 -2.67 -20.13 0.79
C GLU A 281 -3.64 -19.08 0.23
N GLN A 282 -4.02 -18.08 1.04
CA GLN A 282 -4.98 -17.06 0.61
C GLN A 282 -4.41 -16.14 -0.47
N LEU A 283 -3.14 -15.77 -0.37
CA LEU A 283 -2.47 -14.90 -1.33
C LEU A 283 -1.94 -15.66 -2.53
N GLN A 284 -1.94 -16.99 -2.49
CA GLN A 284 -1.45 -17.89 -3.54
C GLN A 284 0.02 -17.61 -3.85
N LEU A 285 0.80 -17.48 -2.78
CA LEU A 285 2.25 -17.32 -2.81
C LEU A 285 2.89 -18.71 -2.88
N ALA A 286 4.03 -18.80 -3.58
CA ALA A 286 4.84 -20.01 -3.66
C ALA A 286 5.59 -20.32 -2.35
#